data_AF-E7RVQ9-F1
#
_entry.id   AF-E7RVQ9-F1
#
_cell.length_a   1.000
_cell.length_b   1.000
_cell.length_c   1.000
_cell.angle_alpha   90.00
_cell.angle_beta   90.00
_cell.angle_gamma   90.00
#
_symmetry.space_group_name_H-M   'P 1'
#
loop_
_entity.id
_entity.type
_entity.pdbx_description
1 polymer ?
#
loop_
_entity_poly.entity_id
_entity_poly.type
_entity_poly.pdbx_seq_one_letter_code
_entity_poly.pdbx_strand_id
1 'polypeptide(L)'
;MSRARRTETLNAEFVDGYAQGWCFGVHESFRAPLDISLDTRMDRAANQELAERLGRKPTAAERITRTVYTQGNPPAYAFSRGQLMHEPAIVHTLPWQEALPRLRRSVMVLDAQPDAGALPEALEEASQTDEALDDETPSAPEDGADTASGTASGWVDIELYHYDQGRISRRERHRLSQAGFVQLLKDGVLPEGLASQA
;
A
#
# COMPACT_ATOMS: atom_id res chain seq x y z
N MET A 1 -6.41 17.96 -12.20
CA MET A 1 -5.79 17.56 -10.92
C MET A 1 -4.34 17.17 -11.24
N SER A 2 -3.33 17.62 -10.48
CA SER A 2 -1.93 17.29 -10.78
C SER A 2 -1.63 15.86 -10.34
N ARG A 3 -1.10 15.03 -11.24
CA ARG A 3 -0.58 13.68 -10.96
C ARG A 3 0.14 13.65 -9.61
N ALA A 4 -0.34 12.85 -8.66
CA ALA A 4 0.35 12.67 -7.39
C ALA A 4 1.79 12.20 -7.68
N ARG A 5 2.78 12.93 -7.16
CA ARG A 5 4.18 12.71 -7.54
C ARG A 5 4.68 11.42 -6.89
N ARG A 6 4.85 10.36 -7.68
CA ARG A 6 5.51 9.13 -7.22
C ARG A 6 7.03 9.35 -7.06
N THR A 7 7.60 8.79 -6.00
CA THR A 7 9.01 8.90 -5.58
C THR A 7 9.67 7.52 -5.46
N GLU A 8 10.99 7.45 -5.61
CA GLU A 8 11.77 6.22 -5.35
C GLU A 8 12.03 5.99 -3.85
N THR A 9 11.72 6.99 -3.00
CA THR A 9 11.80 6.85 -1.54
C THR A 9 10.58 6.09 -1.03
N LEU A 10 10.79 4.84 -0.60
CA LEU A 10 9.74 3.97 -0.09
C LEU A 10 9.62 4.10 1.43
N ASN A 11 8.40 3.94 1.95
CA ASN A 11 8.13 3.90 3.39
C ASN A 11 8.43 2.53 4.04
N ALA A 12 8.79 1.54 3.21
CA ALA A 12 9.08 0.15 3.57
C ALA A 12 10.19 -0.41 2.67
N GLU A 13 11.22 -0.98 3.28
CA GLU A 13 12.23 -1.80 2.60
C GLU A 13 11.97 -3.26 2.95
N PHE A 14 11.99 -4.15 1.95
CA PHE A 14 11.71 -5.57 2.17
C PHE A 14 13.00 -6.37 2.14
N VAL A 15 13.32 -7.02 3.27
CA VAL A 15 14.47 -7.91 3.45
C VAL A 15 13.95 -9.29 3.82
N ASP A 16 14.44 -10.34 3.15
CA ASP A 16 13.96 -11.72 3.29
C ASP A 16 12.42 -11.86 3.14
N GLY A 17 11.83 -11.01 2.30
CA GLY A 17 10.38 -11.00 1.99
C GLY A 17 9.52 -10.19 2.96
N TYR A 18 10.07 -9.56 3.99
CA TYR A 18 9.30 -8.79 4.99
C TYR A 18 9.80 -7.35 5.16
N ALA A 19 8.89 -6.45 5.53
CA ALA A 19 9.22 -5.06 5.84
C ALA A 19 10.21 -4.98 7.01
N GLN A 20 11.41 -4.48 6.73
CA GLN A 20 12.51 -4.43 7.68
C GLN A 20 12.23 -3.41 8.78
N GLY A 21 12.45 -3.81 10.04
CA GLY A 21 12.32 -2.94 11.20
C GLY A 21 10.88 -2.71 11.68
N TRP A 22 9.87 -3.29 11.02
CA TRP A 22 8.48 -3.18 11.43
C TRP A 22 8.15 -4.22 12.53
N CYS A 23 7.28 -3.86 13.46
CA CYS A 23 6.83 -4.76 14.52
C CYS A 23 6.00 -5.93 14.00
N PHE A 24 5.11 -5.68 13.04
CA PHE A 24 4.33 -6.73 12.38
C PHE A 24 5.04 -7.23 11.13
N GLY A 25 4.99 -8.54 10.91
CA GLY A 25 5.48 -9.17 9.68
C GLY A 25 4.59 -8.83 8.49
N VAL A 26 4.93 -7.74 7.80
CA VAL A 26 4.30 -7.32 6.54
C VAL A 26 5.10 -7.89 5.37
N HIS A 27 4.51 -8.85 4.67
CA HIS A 27 5.15 -9.52 3.53
C HIS A 27 5.21 -8.62 2.29
N GLU A 28 6.13 -8.88 1.38
CA GLU A 28 6.34 -8.08 0.17
C GLU A 28 5.17 -8.08 -0.82
N SER A 29 4.24 -9.04 -0.67
CA SER A 29 2.96 -9.05 -1.38
C SER A 29 2.05 -7.86 -0.99
N PHE A 30 2.35 -7.18 0.11
CA PHE A 30 1.65 -5.97 0.54
C PHE A 30 2.17 -4.69 -0.13
N ARG A 31 3.07 -4.78 -1.13
CA ARG A 31 3.51 -3.60 -1.89
C ARG A 31 2.35 -2.80 -2.46
N ALA A 32 1.37 -3.44 -3.11
CA ALA A 32 0.20 -2.73 -3.65
C ALA A 32 -0.66 -2.06 -2.56
N PRO A 33 -1.05 -2.73 -1.45
CA PRO A 33 -1.69 -2.08 -0.31
C PRO A 33 -0.91 -0.91 0.30
N LEU A 34 0.43 -0.93 0.19
CA LEU A 34 1.32 0.15 0.63
C LEU A 34 1.54 1.22 -0.45
N ASP A 35 0.85 1.18 -1.58
CA ASP A 35 1.05 2.08 -2.74
C ASP A 35 2.46 2.00 -3.33
N ILE A 36 3.11 0.85 -3.25
CA ILE A 36 4.40 0.57 -3.86
C ILE A 36 4.17 -0.16 -5.18
N SER A 37 4.55 0.48 -6.29
CA SER A 37 4.44 -0.06 -7.66
C SER A 37 5.82 -0.20 -8.28
N LEU A 38 5.93 -1.08 -9.28
CA LEU A 38 7.11 -1.19 -10.11
C LEU A 38 6.95 -0.26 -11.32
N ASP A 39 7.76 0.79 -11.41
CA ASP A 39 7.69 1.78 -12.48
C ASP A 39 8.90 1.68 -13.41
N THR A 40 8.72 2.15 -14.64
CA THR A 40 9.85 2.45 -15.54
C THR A 40 10.26 3.92 -15.39
N ARG A 41 11.52 4.15 -15.04
CA ARG A 41 12.12 5.49 -14.90
C ARG A 41 13.32 5.65 -15.81
N MET A 42 13.58 6.88 -16.23
CA MET A 42 14.80 7.20 -16.98
C MET A 42 16.02 7.01 -16.08
N ASP A 43 17.00 6.25 -16.54
CA ASP A 43 18.26 6.10 -15.82
C ASP A 43 19.13 7.33 -16.08
N ARG A 44 19.15 8.26 -15.13
CA ARG A 44 19.86 9.54 -15.31
C ARG A 44 21.37 9.35 -15.40
N ALA A 45 21.93 8.42 -14.62
CA ALA A 45 23.37 8.17 -14.62
C ALA A 45 23.79 7.54 -15.95
N ALA A 46 23.10 6.48 -16.39
CA ALA A 46 23.41 5.82 -17.65
C ALA A 46 23.18 6.73 -18.87
N ASN A 47 22.14 7.58 -18.85
CA ASN A 47 21.92 8.56 -19.92
C ASN A 47 22.93 9.70 -19.92
N GLN A 48 23.48 10.08 -18.76
CA GLN A 48 24.55 11.08 -18.68
C GLN A 48 25.84 10.52 -19.28
N GLU A 49 26.23 9.30 -18.89
CA GLU A 49 27.38 8.60 -19.48
C GLU A 49 27.22 8.40 -20.99
N LEU A 50 26.01 8.06 -21.44
CA LEU A 50 25.69 7.95 -22.87
C LEU A 50 25.84 9.30 -23.59
N ALA A 51 25.39 10.39 -22.97
CA ALA A 51 25.50 11.73 -23.55
C ALA A 51 26.96 12.16 -23.72
N GLU A 52 27.79 11.91 -22.71
CA GLU A 52 29.23 12.18 -22.72
C GLU A 52 29.93 11.36 -23.82
N ARG A 53 29.58 10.08 -23.96
CA ARG A 53 30.13 9.20 -25.00
C ARG A 53 29.73 9.62 -26.42
N LEU A 54 28.51 10.11 -26.61
CA LEU A 54 27.99 10.54 -27.92
C LEU A 54 28.40 11.97 -28.28
N GLY A 55 28.87 12.78 -27.32
CA GLY A 55 29.09 14.22 -27.50
C GLY A 55 27.80 15.01 -27.75
N ARG A 56 26.63 14.40 -27.51
CA ARG A 56 25.30 15.00 -27.69
C ARG A 56 24.29 14.35 -26.77
N LYS A 57 23.13 14.97 -26.59
CA LYS A 57 22.02 14.35 -25.85
C LYS A 57 21.49 13.10 -26.58
N PRO A 58 21.16 12.01 -25.86
CA PRO A 58 20.50 10.85 -26.42
C PRO A 58 19.13 11.23 -27.02
N THR A 59 18.83 10.68 -28.19
CA THR A 59 17.49 10.73 -28.79
C THR A 59 16.50 9.90 -27.98
N ALA A 60 15.20 10.05 -28.22
CA ALA A 60 14.18 9.31 -27.48
C ALA A 60 14.36 7.78 -27.56
N ALA A 61 14.80 7.27 -28.72
CA ALA A 61 15.05 5.84 -28.94
C ALA A 61 16.35 5.33 -28.27
N GLU A 62 17.29 6.23 -27.96
CA GLU A 62 18.57 5.88 -27.31
C GLU A 62 18.50 6.00 -25.79
N ARG A 63 17.41 6.56 -25.24
CA ARG A 63 17.30 6.78 -23.79
C ARG A 63 17.21 5.46 -23.05
N ILE A 64 18.11 5.32 -22.08
CA ILE A 64 18.16 4.15 -21.21
C ILE A 64 17.13 4.34 -20.10
N THR A 65 16.28 3.34 -19.92
CA THR A 65 15.33 3.26 -18.80
C THR A 65 15.75 2.15 -17.85
N ARG A 66 15.28 2.26 -16.61
CA ARG A 66 15.43 1.25 -15.57
C ARG A 66 14.10 1.02 -14.89
N THR A 67 13.91 -0.19 -14.39
CA THR A 67 12.74 -0.58 -13.64
C THR A 67 13.04 -0.41 -12.15
N VAL A 68 12.23 0.37 -11.44
CA VAL A 68 12.45 0.72 -10.02
C VAL A 68 11.11 0.75 -9.28
N TYR A 69 11.13 0.38 -8.01
CA TYR A 69 9.97 0.57 -7.16
C TYR A 69 9.76 2.05 -6.85
N THR A 70 8.51 2.49 -6.86
CA THR A 70 8.12 3.84 -6.48
C THR A 70 6.90 3.81 -5.58
N GLN A 71 6.68 4.91 -4.86
CA GLN A 71 5.53 5.11 -3.99
C GLN A 71 4.91 6.48 -4.21
N GLY A 72 3.60 6.61 -4.07
CA GLY A 72 2.92 7.90 -4.05
C GLY A 72 3.43 8.78 -2.91
N ASN A 73 3.36 10.10 -3.11
CA ASN A 73 3.71 11.09 -2.09
C ASN A 73 2.60 12.16 -2.01
N PRO A 74 1.70 12.09 -1.01
CA PRO A 74 1.61 11.06 0.04
C PRO A 74 1.15 9.69 -0.50
N PRO A 75 1.40 8.57 0.22
CA PRO A 75 0.99 7.23 -0.22
C PRO A 75 -0.53 7.00 -0.23
N ALA A 76 -1.00 6.21 -1.20
CA ALA A 76 -2.39 5.80 -1.43
C ALA A 76 -2.74 4.42 -0.84
N TYR A 77 -2.81 4.29 0.48
CA TYR A 77 -3.01 2.97 1.10
C TYR A 77 -4.35 2.31 0.73
N ALA A 78 -4.30 1.01 0.45
CA ALA A 78 -5.43 0.22 -0.03
C ALA A 78 -5.47 -1.19 0.59
N PHE A 79 -5.49 -1.25 1.93
CA PHE A 79 -5.69 -2.53 2.63
C PHE A 79 -7.08 -3.10 2.36
N SER A 80 -7.22 -4.41 2.50
CA SER A 80 -8.43 -5.15 2.15
C SER A 80 -8.81 -6.13 3.24
N ARG A 81 -10.11 -6.42 3.34
CA ARG A 81 -10.66 -7.41 4.27
C ARG A 81 -9.93 -8.76 4.17
N GLY A 82 -9.69 -9.37 5.32
CA GLY A 82 -9.08 -10.69 5.45
C GLY A 82 -7.56 -10.69 5.49
N GLN A 83 -6.91 -9.54 5.27
CA GLN A 83 -5.47 -9.42 5.46
C GLN A 83 -5.09 -9.64 6.92
N LEU A 84 -4.09 -10.49 7.15
CA LEU A 84 -3.63 -10.91 8.48
C LEU A 84 -2.12 -10.72 8.58
N MET A 85 -1.67 -10.07 9.66
CA MET A 85 -0.27 -9.88 9.97
C MET A 85 0.04 -10.34 11.40
N HIS A 86 1.23 -10.90 11.61
CA HIS A 86 1.66 -11.49 12.89
C HIS A 86 2.86 -10.75 13.47
N GLU A 87 2.92 -10.70 14.81
CA GLU A 87 4.13 -10.37 15.56
C GLU A 87 4.63 -11.62 16.29
N PRO A 88 5.91 -12.04 16.11
CA PRO A 88 6.94 -11.52 15.19
C PRO A 88 6.83 -12.09 13.76
N ALA A 89 7.48 -11.45 12.78
CA ALA A 89 7.43 -11.84 11.36
C ALA A 89 7.81 -13.31 11.08
N ILE A 90 8.78 -13.86 11.83
CA ILE A 90 9.24 -15.25 11.69
C ILE A 90 8.12 -16.29 11.90
N VAL A 91 7.02 -15.92 12.55
CA VAL A 91 5.84 -16.80 12.70
C VAL A 91 5.32 -17.28 11.35
N HIS A 92 5.40 -16.45 10.30
CA HIS A 92 4.92 -16.80 8.97
C HIS A 92 5.73 -17.90 8.27
N THR A 93 6.96 -18.16 8.72
CA THR A 93 7.86 -19.17 8.11
C THR A 93 7.96 -20.45 8.93
N LEU A 94 7.33 -20.51 10.10
CA LEU A 94 7.43 -21.64 11.03
C LEU A 94 6.19 -22.55 10.94
N PRO A 95 6.33 -23.86 11.24
CA PRO A 95 5.19 -24.71 11.53
C PRO A 95 4.35 -24.11 12.66
N TRP A 96 3.02 -24.22 12.56
CA TRP A 96 2.12 -23.55 13.49
C TRP A 96 2.34 -23.92 14.97
N GLN A 97 2.73 -25.17 15.23
CA GLN A 97 3.04 -25.67 16.58
C GLN A 97 4.25 -24.95 17.20
N GLU A 98 5.23 -24.54 16.38
CA GLU A 98 6.42 -23.80 16.81
C GLU A 98 6.18 -22.28 16.82
N ALA A 99 5.27 -21.80 15.96
CA ALA A 99 4.90 -20.41 15.85
C ALA A 99 4.02 -19.94 17.02
N LEU A 100 3.03 -20.75 17.42
CA LEU A 100 2.05 -20.40 18.45
C LEU A 100 2.67 -19.91 19.76
N PRO A 101 3.69 -20.57 20.35
CA PRO A 101 4.32 -20.09 21.57
C PRO A 101 5.07 -18.77 21.42
N ARG A 102 5.42 -18.38 20.18
CA ARG A 102 6.17 -17.15 19.85
C ARG A 102 5.25 -15.99 19.46
N LEU A 103 4.03 -16.28 19.02
CA LEU A 103 3.06 -15.29 18.60
C LEU A 103 2.66 -14.44 19.80
N ARG A 104 2.85 -13.13 19.67
CA ARG A 104 2.47 -12.15 20.70
C ARG A 104 1.18 -11.46 20.34
N ARG A 105 1.09 -11.02 19.09
CA ARG A 105 -0.06 -10.33 18.55
C ARG A 105 -0.32 -10.72 17.11
N SER A 106 -1.58 -10.64 16.71
CA SER A 106 -1.96 -10.66 15.30
C SER A 106 -2.98 -9.57 15.04
N VAL A 107 -2.99 -9.03 13.83
CA VAL A 107 -3.97 -8.04 13.39
C VAL A 107 -4.66 -8.53 12.14
N MET A 108 -6.00 -8.56 12.18
CA MET A 108 -6.86 -8.94 11.08
C MET A 108 -7.63 -7.72 10.58
N VAL A 109 -7.56 -7.43 9.29
CA VAL A 109 -8.39 -6.42 8.65
C VAL A 109 -9.80 -6.98 8.48
N LEU A 110 -10.77 -6.39 9.17
CA LEU A 110 -12.18 -6.76 9.11
C LEU A 110 -12.87 -6.13 7.88
N ASP A 111 -12.55 -4.87 7.63
CA ASP A 111 -13.05 -4.10 6.50
C ASP A 111 -12.15 -2.88 6.29
N ALA A 112 -12.17 -2.28 5.11
CA ALA A 112 -11.37 -1.09 4.83
C ALA A 112 -11.99 -0.25 3.72
N GLN A 113 -11.95 1.07 3.91
CA GLN A 113 -12.13 2.03 2.83
C GLN A 113 -10.76 2.61 2.46
N PRO A 114 -10.33 2.44 1.20
CA PRO A 114 -9.07 3.04 0.77
C PRO A 114 -9.08 4.57 0.82
N ASP A 115 -7.91 5.20 0.91
CA ASP A 115 -7.79 6.66 0.90
C ASP A 115 -8.11 7.23 -0.49
N ALA A 116 -9.27 7.86 -0.66
CA ALA A 116 -9.70 8.49 -1.92
C ALA A 116 -8.76 9.61 -2.38
N GLY A 117 -7.95 10.18 -1.47
CA GLY A 117 -6.97 11.22 -1.78
C GLY A 117 -5.84 10.81 -2.72
N ALA A 118 -5.73 9.53 -3.08
CA ALA A 118 -4.68 9.06 -3.99
C ALA A 118 -5.06 7.84 -4.87
N LEU A 119 -6.34 7.47 -4.95
CA LEU A 119 -6.85 6.32 -5.71
C LEU A 119 -7.60 6.53 -7.03
N PRO A 120 -8.03 7.74 -7.45
CA PRO A 120 -8.80 7.85 -8.70
C PRO A 120 -8.04 7.35 -9.94
N GLU A 121 -6.71 7.50 -10.00
CA GLU A 121 -5.93 7.18 -11.21
C GLU A 121 -5.44 5.71 -11.26
N ALA A 122 -5.32 5.01 -10.12
CA ALA A 122 -4.83 3.63 -10.08
C ALA A 122 -5.88 2.59 -10.55
N LEU A 123 -7.16 2.92 -10.42
CA LEU A 123 -8.26 2.09 -10.93
C LEU A 123 -8.51 2.35 -12.42
N GLU A 124 -8.28 3.57 -12.92
CA GLU A 124 -8.40 3.88 -14.35
C GLU A 124 -7.29 3.22 -15.21
N GLU A 125 -6.07 3.03 -14.70
CA GLU A 125 -5.02 2.29 -15.42
C GLU A 125 -5.32 0.76 -15.52
N ALA A 126 -6.08 0.21 -14.56
CA ALA A 126 -6.53 -1.18 -14.58
C ALA A 126 -7.73 -1.40 -15.51
N SER A 127 -8.60 -0.40 -15.71
CA SER A 127 -9.71 -0.50 -16.68
C SER A 127 -9.27 -0.17 -18.11
N GLN A 128 -8.23 0.64 -18.31
CA GLN A 128 -7.69 0.94 -19.64
C GLN A 128 -6.87 -0.19 -20.27
N THR A 129 -6.58 -1.26 -19.52
CA THR A 129 -5.88 -2.45 -20.04
C THR A 129 -6.82 -3.58 -20.48
N ASP A 130 -8.15 -3.45 -20.29
CA ASP A 130 -9.12 -4.52 -20.58
C ASP A 130 -10.23 -4.15 -21.59
N GLU A 131 -10.25 -2.92 -22.13
CA GLU A 131 -11.21 -2.51 -23.16
C GLU A 131 -10.52 -2.11 -24.47
N ALA A 132 -10.00 -3.11 -25.16
CA ALA A 132 -10.02 -3.10 -26.61
C ALA A 132 -11.03 -4.16 -27.05
N LEU A 133 -12.27 -3.75 -27.35
CA LEU A 133 -13.20 -4.36 -28.32
C LEU A 133 -14.55 -3.58 -28.37
N ASP A 134 -14.80 -3.00 -29.55
CA ASP A 134 -16.09 -2.67 -30.21
C ASP A 134 -17.17 -1.73 -29.59
N ASP A 135 -17.24 -0.55 -30.21
CA ASP A 135 -18.32 -0.04 -31.10
C ASP A 135 -19.57 0.76 -30.59
N GLU A 136 -19.83 1.83 -31.36
CA GLU A 136 -20.98 2.75 -31.55
C GLU A 136 -21.67 3.58 -30.42
N THR A 137 -21.64 4.92 -30.64
CA THR A 137 -22.36 6.08 -30.07
C THR A 137 -23.92 6.07 -30.21
N PRO A 138 -24.71 7.11 -29.79
CA PRO A 138 -24.69 8.08 -28.66
C PRO A 138 -26.06 8.21 -27.90
N SER A 139 -26.13 8.85 -26.73
CA SER A 139 -27.29 9.68 -26.28
C SER A 139 -27.03 10.47 -24.97
N ALA A 140 -27.54 11.70 -24.90
CA ALA A 140 -27.68 12.58 -23.70
C ALA A 140 -29.20 12.78 -23.41
N PRO A 141 -29.70 13.54 -22.39
CA PRO A 141 -29.04 14.37 -21.35
C PRO A 141 -29.69 14.31 -19.92
N GLU A 142 -29.27 15.23 -19.02
CA GLU A 142 -29.94 15.75 -17.77
C GLU A 142 -30.06 14.79 -16.55
N ASP A 143 -30.00 15.15 -15.26
CA ASP A 143 -30.05 16.43 -14.53
C ASP A 143 -29.55 16.21 -13.06
N GLY A 144 -29.13 17.29 -12.40
CA GLY A 144 -29.10 17.58 -10.95
C GLY A 144 -28.75 16.53 -9.88
N ALA A 145 -27.67 16.78 -9.11
CA ALA A 145 -27.77 17.01 -7.64
C ALA A 145 -26.40 17.24 -6.98
N ASP A 146 -26.26 18.44 -6.41
CA ASP A 146 -25.60 18.80 -5.16
C ASP A 146 -24.22 18.23 -4.77
N THR A 147 -23.27 19.16 -4.83
CA THR A 147 -22.18 19.40 -3.88
C THR A 147 -22.26 18.69 -2.52
N ALA A 148 -21.39 17.69 -2.35
CA ALA A 148 -20.74 17.39 -1.08
C ALA A 148 -19.26 17.04 -1.35
N SER A 149 -18.43 18.07 -1.49
CA SER A 149 -16.97 17.95 -1.47
C SER A 149 -16.53 17.61 -0.04
N GLY A 150 -16.47 16.31 0.26
CA GLY A 150 -15.82 15.75 1.42
C GLY A 150 -15.17 14.46 0.99
N THR A 151 -13.91 14.52 0.55
CA THR A 151 -13.12 13.31 0.27
C THR A 151 -13.05 12.51 1.56
N ALA A 152 -13.82 11.42 1.65
CA ALA A 152 -13.79 10.53 2.80
C ALA A 152 -12.34 10.07 3.03
N SER A 153 -11.77 10.41 4.18
CA SER A 153 -10.49 9.86 4.63
C SER A 153 -10.67 8.36 4.79
N GLY A 154 -9.83 7.58 4.10
CA GLY A 154 -9.81 6.13 4.16
C GLY A 154 -9.60 5.64 5.58
N TRP A 155 -10.16 4.46 5.85
CA TRP A 155 -10.15 3.85 7.17
C TRP A 155 -9.94 2.34 7.06
N VAL A 156 -9.52 1.74 8.17
CA VAL A 156 -9.35 0.29 8.34
C VAL A 156 -10.00 -0.12 9.64
N ASP A 157 -10.98 -1.01 9.55
CA ASP A 157 -11.50 -1.74 10.70
C ASP A 157 -10.61 -2.95 10.93
N ILE A 158 -10.07 -3.04 12.14
CA ILE A 158 -9.16 -4.12 12.52
C ILE A 158 -9.64 -4.83 13.78
N GLU A 159 -9.15 -6.04 13.91
CA GLU A 159 -9.16 -6.79 15.14
C GLU A 159 -7.74 -7.13 15.55
N LEU A 160 -7.35 -6.66 16.73
CA LEU A 160 -6.07 -6.93 17.34
C LEU A 160 -6.22 -8.04 18.37
N TYR A 161 -5.51 -9.14 18.17
CA TYR A 161 -5.46 -10.27 19.08
C TYR A 161 -4.16 -10.23 19.86
N HIS A 162 -4.26 -10.47 21.15
CA HIS A 162 -3.11 -10.65 22.04
C HIS A 162 -3.07 -12.11 22.47
N TYR A 163 -1.86 -12.66 22.51
CA TYR A 163 -1.62 -14.04 22.84
C TYR A 163 -0.78 -14.15 24.11
N ASP A 164 -1.15 -15.10 24.97
CA ASP A 164 -0.34 -15.59 26.07
C ASP A 164 -0.17 -17.10 25.91
N GLN A 165 1.08 -17.54 25.79
CA GLN A 165 1.45 -18.95 25.54
C GLN A 165 0.65 -19.60 24.39
N GLY A 166 0.48 -18.88 23.28
CA GLY A 166 -0.23 -19.37 22.09
C GLY A 166 -1.75 -19.41 22.22
N ARG A 167 -2.32 -18.86 23.30
CA ARG A 167 -3.77 -18.71 23.49
C ARG A 167 -4.16 -17.26 23.43
N ILE A 168 -5.30 -16.96 22.83
CA ILE A 168 -5.83 -15.59 22.79
C ILE A 168 -6.20 -15.19 24.23
N SER A 169 -5.52 -14.17 24.76
CA SER A 169 -5.76 -13.61 26.08
C SER A 169 -6.62 -12.35 26.03
N ARG A 170 -6.56 -11.60 24.93
CA ARG A 170 -7.34 -10.38 24.71
C ARG A 170 -7.63 -10.17 23.23
N ARG A 171 -8.78 -9.58 22.94
CA ARG A 171 -9.23 -9.17 21.61
C ARG A 171 -9.70 -7.72 21.69
N GLU A 172 -9.27 -6.90 20.76
CA GLU A 172 -9.64 -5.49 20.68
C GLU A 172 -10.09 -5.15 19.26
N ARG A 173 -11.17 -4.39 19.12
CA ARG A 173 -11.61 -3.87 17.83
C ARG A 173 -11.34 -2.38 17.74
N HIS A 174 -10.76 -1.96 16.62
CA HIS A 174 -10.40 -0.57 16.36
C HIS A 174 -10.77 -0.17 14.94
N ARG A 175 -11.12 1.11 14.76
CA ARG A 175 -11.17 1.77 13.46
C ARG A 175 -10.04 2.78 13.41
N LEU A 176 -9.14 2.63 12.45
CA LEU A 176 -7.99 3.50 12.25
C LEU A 176 -8.12 4.24 10.92
N SER A 177 -7.44 5.38 10.76
CA SER A 177 -7.09 5.82 9.41
C SER A 177 -6.11 4.83 8.78
N GLN A 178 -6.03 4.78 7.46
CA GLN A 178 -5.06 3.92 6.78
C GLN A 178 -3.61 4.22 7.22
N ALA A 179 -3.25 5.51 7.32
CA ALA A 179 -1.94 5.93 7.83
C ALA A 179 -1.71 5.50 9.29
N GLY A 180 -2.74 5.59 10.14
CA GLY A 180 -2.68 5.11 11.52
C GLY A 180 -2.50 3.59 11.61
N PHE A 181 -3.13 2.83 10.70
CA PHE A 181 -2.91 1.40 10.61
C PHE A 181 -1.48 1.05 10.18
N VAL A 182 -0.90 1.75 9.20
CA VAL A 182 0.51 1.59 8.84
C VAL A 182 1.44 1.91 10.01
N GLN A 183 1.14 2.96 10.80
CA GLN A 183 1.93 3.28 11.99
C GLN A 183 1.86 2.17 13.05
N LEU A 184 0.67 1.59 13.28
CA LEU A 184 0.52 0.42 14.15
C LEU A 184 1.38 -0.76 13.65
N LEU A 185 1.40 -1.03 12.35
CA LEU A 185 2.20 -2.12 11.78
C LEU A 185 3.71 -1.89 11.98
N LYS A 186 4.16 -0.62 11.86
CA LYS A 186 5.55 -0.21 12.05
C LYS A 186 6.01 -0.30 13.50
N ASP A 187 5.30 0.38 14.39
CA ASP A 187 5.76 0.62 15.75
C ASP A 187 5.16 -0.34 16.76
N GLY A 188 4.10 -1.07 16.37
CA GLY A 188 3.35 -1.91 17.28
C GLY A 188 2.55 -1.13 18.32
N VAL A 189 2.35 0.17 18.14
CA VAL A 189 1.63 1.05 19.08
C VAL A 189 0.37 1.59 18.40
N LEU A 190 -0.76 1.54 19.12
CA LEU A 190 -1.98 2.17 18.66
C LEU A 190 -1.83 3.71 18.72
N PRO A 191 -2.29 4.45 17.70
CA PRO A 191 -2.28 5.91 17.74
C PRO A 191 -3.00 6.45 18.99
N GLU A 192 -2.44 7.47 19.64
CA GLU A 192 -3.02 8.06 20.86
C GLU A 192 -4.45 8.58 20.63
N GLY A 193 -5.36 8.33 21.60
CA GLY A 193 -6.72 8.87 21.59
C GLY A 193 -7.83 7.93 21.11
N LEU A 194 -7.52 6.68 20.75
CA LEU A 194 -8.52 5.69 20.34
C LEU A 194 -9.05 4.92 21.55
N ALA A 195 -10.31 5.17 21.91
CA ALA A 195 -11.02 4.32 22.86
C ALA A 195 -11.28 2.96 22.23
N SER A 196 -10.86 1.87 22.89
CA SER A 196 -11.22 0.51 22.50
C SER A 196 -12.75 0.41 22.45
N GLN A 197 -13.30 -0.02 21.30
CA GLN A 197 -14.71 -0.38 21.26
C GLN A 197 -14.86 -1.78 21.88
N ALA A 198 -15.65 -1.87 22.94
CA ALA A 198 -15.93 -3.10 23.68
C ALA A 198 -16.90 -4.00 22.91
#